data_AF-A0AAE3KS96-F1
#
_entry.id   AF-A0AAE3KS96-F1
#
_cell.length_a   1.000
_cell.length_b   1.000
_cell.length_c   1.000
_cell.angle_alpha   90.00
_cell.angle_beta   90.00
_cell.angle_gamma   90.00
#
_symmetry.space_group_name_H-M   'P 1'
#
loop_
_entity.id
_entity.type
_entity.pdbx_description
1 polymer ?
#
loop_
_entity_poly.entity_id
_entity_poly.type
_entity_poly.pdbx_seq_one_letter_code
_entity_poly.pdbx_strand_id
1 'polypeptide(L)'
;MLQDTQTIRYYQQITDALVYMWNRGYRFDELRLYLDGYLDALRHTKILESYHIHRLEAEANRYLRDPSNFDAIPLPQTEVDYH
;
A
#
# COMPACT_ATOMS: atom_id res chain seq x y z
N MET A 1 -1.43 3.51 14.22
CA MET A 1 -1.75 4.74 13.47
C MET A 1 -0.47 5.34 12.94
N LEU A 2 -0.26 5.30 11.61
CA LEU A 2 0.75 6.10 10.91
C LEU A 2 0.60 7.58 11.37
N GLN A 3 1.63 8.13 12.02
CA GLN A 3 1.59 9.50 12.56
C GLN A 3 2.29 10.49 11.65
N ASP A 4 3.13 10.00 10.73
CA ASP A 4 3.94 10.82 9.85
C ASP A 4 3.28 10.94 8.47
N THR A 5 3.12 12.18 8.01
CA THR A 5 2.45 12.51 6.73
C THR A 5 3.17 11.91 5.53
N GLN A 6 4.50 11.79 5.56
CA GLN A 6 5.25 11.16 4.46
C GLN A 6 4.98 9.66 4.43
N THR A 7 4.99 9.00 5.59
CA THR A 7 4.72 7.56 5.68
C THR A 7 3.33 7.22 5.16
N ILE A 8 2.32 8.06 5.42
CA ILE A 8 0.97 7.89 4.87
C ILE A 8 0.97 8.00 3.34
N ARG A 9 1.68 8.97 2.76
CA ARG A 9 1.76 9.13 1.29
C ARG A 9 2.43 7.94 0.63
N TYR A 10 3.52 7.44 1.21
CA TYR A 10 4.20 6.25 0.70
C TYR A 10 3.32 5.02 0.79
N TYR A 11 2.58 4.86 1.89
CA TYR A 11 1.60 3.77 2.03
C TYR A 11 0.51 3.85 0.96
N GLN A 12 -0.09 5.03 0.74
CA GLN A 12 -1.09 5.23 -0.31
C GLN A 12 -0.55 4.92 -1.71
N GLN A 13 0.67 5.37 -2.02
CA GLN A 13 1.31 5.07 -3.31
C GLN A 13 1.53 3.57 -3.53
N ILE A 14 1.93 2.84 -2.47
CA ILE A 14 2.09 1.39 -2.53
C ILE A 14 0.73 0.73 -2.78
N THR A 15 -0.30 1.06 -2.02
CA THR A 15 -1.63 0.43 -2.18
C THR A 15 -2.22 0.71 -3.56
N ASP A 16 -2.11 1.94 -4.07
CA ASP A 16 -2.59 2.28 -5.42
C ASP A 16 -1.86 1.49 -6.50
N ALA A 17 -0.53 1.34 -6.38
CA ALA A 17 0.26 0.55 -7.32
C ALA A 17 -0.09 -0.94 -7.26
N LEU A 18 -0.31 -1.50 -6.06
CA LEU A 18 -0.72 -2.88 -5.86
C LEU A 18 -2.10 -3.14 -6.47
N VAL A 19 -3.07 -2.25 -6.26
CA VAL A 19 -4.41 -2.35 -6.86
C VAL A 19 -4.34 -2.24 -8.38
N TYR A 20 -3.54 -1.31 -8.92
CA TYR A 20 -3.33 -1.17 -10.36
C TYR A 20 -2.76 -2.45 -10.97
N MET A 21 -1.74 -3.04 -10.33
CA MET A 21 -1.13 -4.30 -10.77
C MET A 21 -2.11 -5.48 -10.63
N TRP A 22 -2.86 -5.56 -9.54
CA TRP A 22 -3.88 -6.59 -9.37
C TRP A 22 -4.93 -6.55 -10.48
N ASN A 23 -5.49 -5.36 -10.78
CA ASN A 23 -6.48 -5.18 -11.84
C ASN A 23 -5.93 -5.55 -13.23
N ARG A 24 -4.62 -5.44 -13.43
CA ARG A 24 -3.95 -5.85 -14.66
C ARG A 24 -3.68 -7.36 -14.75
N GLY A 25 -3.98 -8.11 -13.68
CA GLY A 25 -3.84 -9.56 -13.62
C GLY A 25 -2.45 -10.04 -13.23
N TYR A 26 -1.62 -9.18 -12.61
CA TYR A 26 -0.33 -9.59 -12.06
C TYR A 26 -0.52 -10.60 -10.92
N ARG A 27 0.43 -11.53 -10.79
CA ARG A 27 0.38 -12.55 -9.74
C ARG A 27 0.82 -11.99 -8.39
N PHE A 28 0.39 -12.68 -7.34
CA PHE A 28 0.77 -12.37 -5.96
C PHE A 28 2.29 -12.29 -5.77
N ASP A 29 3.07 -13.19 -6.39
CA ASP A 29 4.54 -13.16 -6.32
C ASP A 29 5.15 -11.89 -6.94
N GLU A 30 4.53 -11.35 -8.00
CA GLU A 30 5.00 -10.12 -8.67
C GLU A 30 4.69 -8.89 -7.83
N LEU A 31 3.50 -8.85 -7.22
CA LEU A 31 3.10 -7.81 -6.27
C LEU A 31 4.02 -7.79 -5.04
N ARG A 32 4.37 -8.98 -4.53
CA ARG A 32 5.32 -9.13 -3.42
C ARG A 32 6.70 -8.61 -3.81
N LEU A 33 7.20 -9.01 -4.99
CA LEU A 33 8.50 -8.56 -5.49
C LEU A 33 8.56 -7.03 -5.66
N TYR A 34 7.48 -6.42 -6.17
CA TYR A 34 7.36 -4.98 -6.26
C TYR A 34 7.42 -4.30 -4.88
N LEU A 35 6.67 -4.83 -3.90
CA LEU A 35 6.67 -4.31 -2.53
C LEU A 35 8.07 -4.38 -1.91
N ASP A 36 8.75 -5.53 -2.01
CA ASP A 36 10.10 -5.72 -1.48
C ASP A 36 11.09 -4.73 -2.11
N GLY A 37 11.05 -4.54 -3.43
CA GLY A 37 11.92 -3.58 -4.14
C GLY A 37 11.64 -2.12 -3.76
N TYR A 38 10.37 -1.77 -3.56
CA TYR A 38 9.98 -0.42 -3.13
C TYR A 38 10.45 -0.12 -1.70
N LEU A 39 10.33 -1.08 -0.79
CA LEU A 39 10.82 -0.98 0.58
C LEU A 39 12.35 -0.86 0.63
N ASP A 40 13.07 -1.59 -0.22
CA ASP A 40 14.52 -1.52 -0.30
C ASP A 40 14.99 -0.14 -0.80
N ALA A 41 14.32 0.43 -1.81
CA ALA A 41 14.56 1.79 -2.27
C ALA A 41 14.28 2.84 -1.18
N LEU A 42 13.21 2.67 -0.38
CA LEU A 42 12.90 3.51 0.77
C LEU A 42 13.99 3.42 1.86
N ARG A 43 14.53 2.23 2.12
CA ARG A 43 15.66 2.04 3.05
C ARG A 43 16.92 2.74 2.57
N HIS A 44 17.22 2.65 1.27
CA HIS A 44 18.41 3.26 0.69
C HIS A 44 18.35 4.78 0.60
N THR A 45 17.16 5.35 0.43
CA THR A 45 16.98 6.81 0.36
C THR A 45 17.19 7.52 1.71
N LYS A 46 17.14 6.80 2.84
CA LYS A 46 17.30 7.34 4.21
C LYS A 46 16.35 8.51 4.54
N ILE A 47 15.25 8.66 3.80
CA ILE A 47 14.26 9.73 4.00
C ILE A 47 13.37 9.41 5.21
N LEU A 48 13.11 8.11 5.44
CA LEU A 48 12.34 7.63 6.60
C LEU A 48 13.23 6.93 7.62
N GLU A 49 12.90 7.11 8.90
CA GLU A 49 13.48 6.30 9.96
C GLU A 49 13.11 4.82 9.82
N SER A 50 14.02 3.93 10.25
CA SER A 50 13.83 2.48 10.16
C SER A 50 12.53 2.02 10.83
N TYR A 51 12.12 2.67 11.92
CA TYR A 51 10.86 2.38 12.60
C TYR A 51 9.63 2.61 11.70
N HIS A 52 9.60 3.71 10.94
CA HIS A 52 8.50 4.01 10.02
C HIS A 52 8.48 3.03 8.84
N ILE A 53 9.65 2.65 8.33
CA ILE A 53 9.78 1.64 7.26
C ILE A 53 9.25 0.28 7.73
N HIS A 54 9.63 -0.18 8.93
CA HIS A 54 9.13 -1.45 9.47
C HIS A 54 7.61 -1.44 9.69
N ARG A 55 7.06 -0.30 10.14
CA ARG A 55 5.62 -0.17 10.31
C ARG A 55 4.88 -0.20 8.95
N LEU A 56 5.42 0.49 7.96
CA LEU A 56 4.87 0.52 6.60
C LEU A 56 4.97 -0.85 5.92
N GLU A 57 6.08 -1.57 6.12
CA GLU A 57 6.26 -2.96 5.68
C GLU A 57 5.20 -3.89 6.28
N ALA A 58 4.91 -3.77 7.58
CA ALA A 58 3.91 -4.58 8.25
C ALA A 58 2.48 -4.30 7.72
N GLU A 59 2.12 -3.03 7.54
CA GLU A 59 0.81 -2.66 6.98
C GLU A 59 0.68 -3.07 5.52
N ALA A 60 1.70 -2.87 4.69
CA ALA A 60 1.68 -3.26 3.29
C ALA A 60 1.62 -4.79 3.11
N ASN A 61 2.36 -5.55 3.92
CA ASN A 61 2.25 -7.02 3.93
C ASN A 61 0.85 -7.49 4.35
N ARG A 62 0.24 -6.82 5.33
CA ARG A 62 -1.14 -7.11 5.75
C ARG A 62 -2.12 -6.80 4.63
N TYR A 63 -1.95 -5.67 3.94
CA TYR A 63 -2.80 -5.27 2.82
C TYR A 63 -2.70 -6.28 1.67
N LEU A 64 -1.47 -6.67 1.31
CA LEU A 64 -1.20 -7.64 0.25
C LEU A 64 -1.78 -9.03 0.56
N ARG A 65 -1.69 -9.48 1.81
CA ARG A 65 -2.21 -10.80 2.23
C ARG A 65 -3.73 -10.89 2.28
N ASP A 66 -4.44 -9.78 2.32
CA ASP A 66 -5.90 -9.77 2.40
C ASP A 66 -6.48 -9.60 0.98
N PRO A 67 -6.92 -10.70 0.33
CA PRO A 67 -7.46 -10.65 -1.02
C PRO A 67 -8.71 -9.78 -1.14
N SER A 68 -9.43 -9.54 -0.03
CA SER A 68 -10.62 -8.67 0.02
C SER A 68 -10.30 -7.21 -0.30
N ASN A 69 -9.07 -6.77 -0.07
CA ASN A 69 -8.62 -5.43 -0.44
C ASN A 69 -8.59 -5.22 -1.96
N PHE A 70 -8.44 -6.31 -2.72
CA PHE A 70 -8.36 -6.29 -4.17
C PHE A 70 -9.68 -6.65 -4.84
N ASP A 71 -10.54 -7.37 -4.12
CA ASP A 71 -11.92 -7.70 -4.53
C ASP A 71 -12.87 -6.50 -4.40
N ALA A 72 -12.41 -5.42 -3.74
CA ALA A 72 -13.13 -4.16 -3.66
C ALA A 72 -13.19 -3.49 -5.03
N ILE A 73 -14.12 -3.93 -5.87
CA ILE A 73 -14.83 -3.04 -6.79
C ILE A 73 -15.27 -1.85 -5.92
N PRO A 74 -14.77 -0.63 -6.14
CA PRO A 74 -15.35 0.51 -5.51
C PRO A 74 -16.72 0.67 -6.15
N LEU A 75 -17.74 0.05 -5.57
CA LEU A 75 -19.01 0.75 -5.51
C LEU A 75 -18.64 2.08 -4.84
N PRO A 76 -18.77 3.22 -5.54
CA PRO A 76 -18.58 4.49 -4.88
C PRO A 76 -19.54 4.45 -3.70
N GLN A 77 -18.99 4.37 -2.48
CA GLN A 77 -19.73 4.82 -1.33
C GLN A 77 -19.84 6.32 -1.55
N THR A 78 -20.84 6.70 -2.34
CA THR A 78 -21.38 8.04 -2.39
C THR A 78 -21.49 8.45 -0.93
N GLU A 79 -20.62 9.35 -0.49
CA GLU A 79 -20.92 10.18 0.65
C GLU A 79 -22.29 10.79 0.33
N VAL A 80 -23.34 10.21 0.89
CA VAL A 80 -24.65 10.82 0.94
C VAL A 80 -24.52 11.97 1.92
N ASP A 81 -23.94 13.06 1.42
CA ASP A 81 -24.18 14.39 1.94
C ASP A 81 -25.66 14.68 1.71
N TYR A 82 -26.47 14.66 2.78
CA TYR A 82 -27.68 15.46 2.86
C TYR A 82 -27.99 15.80 4.33
N HIS A 83 -27.69 17.06 4.64
CA HIS A 83 -28.42 18.02 5.49
C HIS A 83 -29.56 17.54 6.41
#